data_AF-A0A966CEV7-F1
#
_entry.id   AF-A0A966CEV7-F1
#
_cell.length_a   1.000
_cell.length_b   1.000
_cell.length_c   1.000
_cell.angle_alpha   90.00
_cell.angle_beta   90.00
_cell.angle_gamma   90.00
#
_symmetry.space_group_name_H-M   'P 1'
#
loop_
_entity.id
_entity.type
_entity.pdbx_description
1 polymer ?
#
loop_
_entity_poly.entity_id
_entity_poly.type
_entity_poly.pdbx_seq_one_letter_code
_entity_poly.pdbx_strand_id
1 'polypeptide(L)'
;YVDKKQYRRFKINNQKLQSDVERLHEVMRRRLRQNWPKPDLFIIDGGRPQIDTIKLILDELKLKIPLIGIAKRPDRIIIGKKTVSQSGLFSYPTLFFKNNRPGFNLIRQLRDEAHRFAKKYHLLLRNKMML
;
A
#
# COMPACT_ATOMS: atom_id res chain seq x y z
N TYR A 1 -4.34 0.46 -19.85
CA TYR A 1 -4.65 -0.90 -19.36
C TYR A 1 -3.61 -1.33 -18.33
N VAL A 2 -3.95 -2.20 -17.38
CA VAL A 2 -3.02 -2.67 -16.34
C VAL A 2 -2.09 -3.77 -16.89
N ASP A 3 -0.77 -3.62 -16.74
CA ASP A 3 0.20 -4.65 -17.13
C ASP A 3 0.29 -5.75 -16.05
N LYS A 4 -0.45 -6.85 -16.28
CA LYS A 4 -0.51 -8.00 -15.37
C LYS A 4 0.82 -8.77 -15.29
N LYS A 5 1.73 -8.63 -16.27
CA LYS A 5 3.04 -9.31 -16.26
C LYS A 5 3.96 -8.75 -15.17
N GLN A 6 3.70 -7.53 -14.71
CA GLN A 6 4.45 -6.89 -13.63
C GLN A 6 3.98 -7.29 -12.23
N TYR A 7 2.94 -8.12 -12.11
CA TYR A 7 2.44 -8.52 -10.80
C TYR A 7 3.45 -9.41 -10.09
N ARG A 8 3.58 -9.20 -8.78
CA ARG A 8 4.52 -9.94 -7.91
C ARG A 8 3.83 -10.32 -6.62
N ARG A 9 4.21 -11.46 -6.06
CA ARG A 9 3.78 -11.94 -4.74
C ARG A 9 5.01 -12.14 -3.88
N PHE A 10 4.93 -11.73 -2.63
CA PHE A 10 5.98 -11.96 -1.65
C PHE A 10 5.44 -12.94 -0.63
N LYS A 11 6.01 -14.15 -0.58
CA LYS A 11 5.72 -15.10 0.50
C LYS A 11 6.46 -14.64 1.75
N ILE A 12 5.73 -14.54 2.84
CA ILE A 12 6.26 -14.20 4.16
C ILE A 12 6.49 -15.53 4.89
N ASN A 13 7.76 -15.86 5.14
CA ASN A 13 8.14 -17.11 5.79
C ASN A 13 8.46 -16.93 7.28
N ASN A 14 8.59 -15.67 7.74
CA ASN A 14 8.91 -15.39 9.13
C ASN A 14 7.65 -15.46 10.00
N GLN A 15 7.50 -16.57 10.73
CA GLN A 15 6.38 -16.81 11.63
C GLN A 15 6.37 -15.89 12.86
N LYS A 16 7.47 -15.20 13.16
CA LYS A 16 7.55 -14.24 14.27
C LYS A 16 6.82 -12.92 13.98
N LEU A 17 6.49 -12.61 12.72
CA LEU A 17 5.79 -11.37 12.35
C LEU A 17 4.30 -11.49 12.65
N GLN A 18 3.83 -10.75 13.65
CA GLN A 18 2.47 -10.90 14.16
C GLN A 18 1.51 -9.94 13.46
N SER A 19 1.96 -8.72 13.15
CA SER A 19 1.13 -7.66 12.59
C SER A 19 1.26 -7.50 11.08
N ASP A 20 0.21 -6.96 10.45
CA ASP A 20 0.24 -6.60 9.02
C ASP A 20 1.26 -5.50 8.70
N VAL A 21 1.55 -4.63 9.66
CA VAL A 21 2.52 -3.54 9.52
C VAL A 21 3.94 -4.10 9.42
N GLU A 22 4.30 -5.05 10.29
CA GLU A 22 5.61 -5.72 10.23
C GLU A 22 5.79 -6.52 8.94
N ARG A 23 4.74 -7.24 8.53
CA ARG A 23 4.69 -7.97 7.26
C ARG A 23 4.88 -7.03 6.06
N LEU A 24 4.21 -5.88 6.07
CA LEU A 24 4.37 -4.86 5.04
C LEU A 24 5.79 -4.28 5.00
N HIS A 25 6.38 -4.01 6.18
CA HIS A 25 7.76 -3.53 6.29
C HIS A 25 8.75 -4.49 5.64
N GLU A 26 8.66 -5.79 5.95
CA GLU A 26 9.51 -6.84 5.39
C GLU A 26 9.39 -6.93 3.87
N VAL A 27 8.16 -6.98 3.35
CA VAL A 27 7.88 -7.02 1.91
C VAL A 27 8.44 -5.79 1.20
N MET A 28 8.23 -4.59 1.77
CA MET A 28 8.66 -3.34 1.14
C MET A 28 10.17 -3.20 1.08
N ARG A 29 10.89 -3.62 2.13
CA ARG A 29 12.37 -3.70 2.07
C ARG A 29 12.84 -4.65 0.99
N ARG A 30 12.25 -5.84 0.90
CA ARG A 30 12.61 -6.83 -0.12
C ARG A 30 12.35 -6.33 -1.53
N ARG A 31 11.19 -5.68 -1.76
CA ARG A 31 10.85 -5.06 -3.05
C ARG A 31 11.86 -3.99 -3.43
N LEU A 32 12.18 -3.06 -2.53
CA LEU A 32 13.05 -1.92 -2.84
C LEU A 32 14.52 -2.29 -3.03
N ARG A 33 14.96 -3.45 -2.55
CA ARG A 33 16.27 -4.05 -2.83
C ARG A 33 16.36 -4.73 -4.20
N GLN A 34 15.25 -5.05 -4.85
CA GLN A 34 15.29 -5.60 -6.20
C GLN A 34 15.75 -4.53 -7.20
N ASN A 35 16.43 -4.96 -8.26
CA ASN A 35 16.79 -4.09 -9.39
C ASN A 35 15.57 -3.87 -10.34
N TRP A 36 14.41 -3.58 -9.76
CA TRP A 36 13.20 -3.24 -10.51
C TRP A 36 13.09 -1.73 -10.67
N PRO A 37 12.44 -1.24 -11.75
CA PRO A 37 12.11 0.16 -11.89
C PRO A 37 11.41 0.70 -10.64
N LYS A 38 11.84 1.87 -10.18
CA LYS A 38 11.18 2.56 -9.07
C LYS A 38 9.87 3.13 -9.58
N PRO A 39 8.75 2.97 -8.84
CA PRO A 39 7.50 3.57 -9.26
C PRO A 39 7.52 5.08 -9.02
N ASP A 40 6.74 5.81 -9.80
CA ASP A 40 6.49 7.24 -9.57
C ASP A 40 5.56 7.51 -8.39
N LEU A 41 4.81 6.49 -7.95
CA LEU A 41 3.88 6.56 -6.83
C LEU A 41 3.69 5.19 -6.19
N PHE A 42 3.77 5.14 -4.86
CA PHE A 42 3.25 4.03 -4.08
C PHE A 42 1.81 4.27 -3.64
N ILE A 43 0.96 3.27 -3.83
CA ILE A 43 -0.41 3.23 -3.35
C ILE A 43 -0.54 1.99 -2.46
N ILE A 44 -0.99 2.16 -1.21
CA ILE A 44 -1.22 1.05 -0.28
C ILE A 44 -2.67 0.98 0.17
N ASP A 45 -3.21 -0.24 0.30
CA ASP A 45 -4.48 -0.45 1.01
C ASP A 45 -4.18 -0.49 2.52
N GLY A 46 -4.21 0.68 3.16
CA GLY A 46 -3.71 0.86 4.51
C GLY A 46 -3.84 2.29 5.00
N GLY A 47 -3.90 2.42 6.33
CA GLY A 47 -4.00 3.69 7.03
C GLY A 47 -2.63 4.30 7.37
N ARG A 48 -2.65 5.22 8.34
CA ARG A 48 -1.44 5.92 8.81
C ARG A 48 -0.32 4.98 9.25
N PRO A 49 -0.56 3.91 10.04
CA PRO A 49 0.53 3.01 10.47
C PRO A 49 1.31 2.41 9.30
N GLN A 50 0.61 1.95 8.26
CA GLN A 50 1.24 1.41 7.06
C GLN A 50 2.02 2.46 6.26
N ILE A 51 1.50 3.69 6.18
CA ILE A 51 2.17 4.82 5.52
C ILE A 51 3.47 5.15 6.25
N ASP A 52 3.42 5.32 7.58
CA ASP A 52 4.58 5.67 8.40
C ASP A 52 5.69 4.62 8.24
N THR A 53 5.33 3.34 8.29
CA THR A 53 6.28 2.24 8.09
C THR A 53 6.97 2.27 6.74
N ILE A 54 6.24 2.51 5.64
CA ILE A 54 6.86 2.58 4.31
C ILE A 54 7.72 3.83 4.20
N LYS A 55 7.28 4.94 4.79
CA LYS A 55 8.01 6.20 4.76
C LYS A 55 9.36 6.08 5.45
N LEU A 56 9.43 5.40 6.60
CA LEU A 56 10.71 5.09 7.26
C LEU A 56 11.67 4.37 6.31
N ILE A 57 11.19 3.35 5.58
CA ILE A 57 12.03 2.62 4.61
C ILE A 57 12.49 3.54 3.47
N LEU A 58 11.60 4.38 2.94
CA LEU A 58 11.95 5.31 1.86
C LEU A 58 12.99 6.33 2.32
N ASP A 59 12.84 6.88 3.53
CA ASP A 59 13.76 7.85 4.12
C ASP A 59 15.14 7.22 4.38
N GLU A 60 15.19 6.01 4.95
CA GLU A 60 16.44 5.25 5.14
C GLU A 60 17.18 4.98 3.82
N LEU A 61 16.43 4.67 2.75
CA LEU A 61 16.99 4.44 1.42
C LEU A 61 17.20 5.73 0.63
N LYS A 62 16.91 6.89 1.22
CA LYS A 62 16.98 8.22 0.58
C LYS A 62 16.17 8.32 -0.72
N LEU A 63 15.05 7.60 -0.80
CA LEU A 63 14.16 7.55 -1.96
C LEU A 63 13.02 8.56 -1.81
N LYS A 64 12.92 9.50 -2.75
CA LYS A 64 11.86 10.54 -2.77
C LYS A 64 10.62 10.10 -3.55
N ILE A 65 10.12 8.91 -3.30
CA ILE A 65 8.94 8.36 -4.01
C ILE A 65 7.66 8.79 -3.28
N PRO A 66 6.71 9.47 -3.94
CA PRO A 66 5.39 9.76 -3.38
C PRO A 66 4.68 8.50 -2.87
N LEU A 67 3.95 8.65 -1.77
CA LEU A 67 3.21 7.57 -1.12
C LEU A 67 1.81 8.05 -0.75
N ILE A 68 0.80 7.25 -1.07
CA ILE A 68 -0.57 7.42 -0.59
C ILE A 68 -1.11 6.12 0.00
N GLY A 69 -1.95 6.23 1.02
CA GLY A 69 -2.73 5.12 1.56
C GLY A 69 -4.22 5.27 1.29
N ILE A 70 -4.91 4.15 1.15
CA ILE A 70 -6.35 4.08 1.02
C ILE A 70 -6.90 3.48 2.31
N ALA A 71 -7.59 4.30 3.10
CA ALA A 71 -8.26 3.88 4.32
C ALA A 71 -9.75 3.68 4.07
N LYS A 72 -10.34 2.68 4.73
CA LYS A 72 -11.77 2.36 4.66
C LYS A 72 -12.54 3.03 5.80
N ARG A 73 -13.87 3.13 5.66
CA ARG A 73 -14.84 3.59 6.69
C ARG A 73 -14.54 4.98 7.29
N PRO A 74 -14.93 6.08 6.61
CA PRO A 74 -15.29 6.17 5.18
C PRO A 74 -14.04 6.02 4.29
N ASP A 75 -14.27 5.63 3.03
CA ASP A 75 -13.18 5.57 2.04
C ASP A 75 -12.52 6.94 1.89
N ARG A 76 -11.19 6.98 2.04
CA ARG A 76 -10.38 8.20 1.96
C ARG A 76 -8.94 7.91 1.54
N ILE A 77 -8.35 8.84 0.81
CA ILE A 77 -6.92 8.85 0.46
C ILE A 77 -6.18 9.61 1.56
N ILE A 78 -5.13 9.01 2.09
CA ILE A 78 -4.20 9.65 3.03
C ILE A 78 -2.90 9.94 2.26
N ILE A 79 -2.52 11.20 2.17
CA ILE A 79 -1.30 11.63 1.48
C ILE A 79 -0.13 11.45 2.44
N GLY A 80 0.88 10.65 2.07
CA GLY A 80 2.05 10.30 2.89
C GLY A 80 3.06 11.44 3.12
N LYS A 81 2.70 12.69 2.80
CA LYS A 81 3.47 13.89 3.11
C LYS A 81 2.86 14.56 4.34
N LYS A 82 3.61 14.60 5.45
CA LYS A 82 3.16 15.28 6.68
C LYS A 82 3.07 16.78 6.41
N THR A 83 2.01 17.40 6.91
CA THR A 83 1.79 18.85 6.91
C THR A 83 1.48 19.31 8.32
N VAL A 84 1.71 20.58 8.60
CA VAL A 84 1.30 21.20 9.87
C VAL A 84 -0.17 21.58 9.74
N SER A 85 -1.01 21.10 10.66
CA SER A 85 -2.43 21.49 10.73
C SER A 85 -2.57 22.92 11.26
N GLN A 86 -3.78 23.47 11.18
CA GLN A 86 -4.10 24.78 11.79
C GLN A 86 -3.83 24.82 13.30
N SER A 87 -3.87 23.67 13.98
CA SER A 87 -3.54 23.53 15.40
C SER A 87 -2.05 23.36 15.69
N GLY A 88 -1.17 23.51 14.70
CA GLY A 88 0.29 23.35 14.87
C GLY A 88 0.76 21.90 14.95
N LEU A 89 -0.14 20.92 14.86
CA LEU A 89 0.19 19.49 14.94
C LEU A 89 0.52 18.91 13.57
N PHE A 90 1.51 18.01 13.53
CA PHE A 90 1.78 17.25 12.31
C PHE A 90 0.63 16.29 12.00
N SER A 91 0.12 16.34 10.78
CA SER A 91 -0.92 15.45 10.29
C SER A 91 -0.69 15.06 8.84
N TYR A 92 -1.35 13.98 8.43
CA TYR A 92 -1.41 13.61 7.02
C TYR A 92 -2.66 14.20 6.38
N PRO A 93 -2.52 15.02 5.31
CA PRO A 93 -3.65 15.47 4.52
C PRO A 93 -4.50 14.28 4.07
N THR A 94 -5.81 14.40 4.22
CA THR A 94 -6.75 13.32 3.94
C THR A 94 -7.84 13.81 3.00
N LEU A 95 -8.01 13.12 1.88
CA LEU A 95 -9.02 13.42 0.88
C LEU A 95 -10.11 12.36 0.97
N PHE A 96 -11.33 12.78 1.28
CA PHE A 96 -12.48 11.89 1.30
C PHE A 96 -12.97 11.65 -0.13
N PHE A 97 -13.36 10.40 -0.43
CA PHE A 97 -14.01 10.06 -1.69
C PHE A 97 -15.43 10.67 -1.69
N LYS A 98 -15.53 11.98 -1.90
CA LYS A 98 -16.79 12.67 -2.17
C LYS A 98 -16.92 12.81 -3.69
N ASN A 99 -18.02 12.30 -4.24
CA ASN A 99 -18.44 12.40 -5.64
C ASN A 99 -17.69 11.47 -6.62
N ASN A 100 -18.32 11.20 -7.78
CA ASN A 100 -17.80 10.41 -8.91
C ASN A 100 -16.67 11.13 -9.67
N ARG A 101 -15.61 11.57 -8.96
CA ARG A 101 -14.46 12.21 -9.62
C ARG A 101 -13.60 11.14 -10.32
N PRO A 102 -13.14 11.37 -11.57
CA PRO A 102 -12.35 10.39 -12.32
C PRO A 102 -11.12 9.86 -11.58
N GLY A 103 -10.38 10.73 -10.88
CA GLY A 103 -9.20 10.31 -10.12
C GLY A 103 -9.53 9.35 -8.97
N PHE A 104 -10.63 9.59 -8.26
CA PHE A 104 -11.10 8.68 -7.21
C PHE A 104 -11.55 7.33 -7.78
N ASN A 105 -12.23 7.34 -8.94
CA ASN A 105 -12.63 6.10 -9.61
C ASN A 105 -11.40 5.26 -10.02
N LEU A 106 -10.36 5.89 -10.55
CA LEU A 106 -9.11 5.22 -10.89
C LEU A 106 -8.45 4.57 -9.65
N ILE A 107 -8.34 5.30 -8.54
CA ILE A 107 -7.75 4.77 -7.30
C ILE A 107 -8.55 3.58 -6.76
N ARG A 108 -9.89 3.64 -6.82
CA ARG A 108 -10.75 2.50 -6.47
C ARG A 108 -10.48 1.29 -7.37
N GLN A 109 -10.43 1.49 -8.69
CA GLN A 109 -10.12 0.41 -9.63
C GLN A 109 -8.76 -0.24 -9.36
N LEU A 110 -7.72 0.56 -9.06
CA LEU A 110 -6.39 0.03 -8.70
C LEU A 110 -6.42 -0.79 -7.40
N ARG A 111 -7.13 -0.31 -6.38
CA ARG A 111 -7.33 -1.04 -5.12
C ARG A 111 -8.07 -2.36 -5.36
N ASP A 112 -9.15 -2.32 -6.12
CA ASP A 112 -10.00 -3.48 -6.36
C ASP A 112 -9.25 -4.53 -7.20
N GLU A 113 -8.40 -4.11 -8.15
CA GLU A 113 -7.51 -5.01 -8.89
C GLU A 113 -6.44 -5.65 -7.99
N ALA A 114 -5.84 -4.88 -7.07
CA ALA A 114 -4.91 -5.41 -6.09
C ALA A 114 -5.57 -6.44 -5.16
N HIS A 115 -6.78 -6.14 -4.66
CA HIS A 115 -7.60 -7.08 -3.89
C HIS A 115 -7.94 -8.34 -4.67
N ARG A 116 -8.36 -8.21 -5.95
CA ARG A 116 -8.67 -9.33 -6.83
C ARG A 116 -7.45 -10.25 -6.99
N PHE A 117 -6.28 -9.67 -7.21
CA PHE A 117 -5.04 -10.42 -7.37
C PHE A 117 -4.63 -11.18 -6.09
N ALA A 118 -4.79 -10.56 -4.92
CA ALA A 118 -4.53 -11.17 -3.62
C ALA A 118 -5.54 -12.29 -3.29
N LYS A 119 -6.85 -12.03 -3.43
CA LYS A 119 -7.91 -13.00 -3.13
C LYS A 119 -7.79 -14.27 -3.96
N LYS A 120 -7.45 -14.14 -5.26
CA LYS A 120 -7.20 -15.29 -6.14
C LYS A 120 -6.10 -16.21 -5.57
N TYR A 121 -5.05 -15.65 -4.99
CA TYR A 121 -3.96 -16.42 -4.42
C TYR A 121 -4.35 -17.12 -3.11
N HIS A 122 -5.06 -16.42 -2.22
CA HIS A 122 -5.55 -17.01 -0.97
C HIS A 122 -6.49 -18.20 -1.22
N LEU A 123 -7.38 -18.10 -2.21
CA LEU A 123 -8.24 -19.23 -2.62
C LEU A 123 -7.42 -20.43 -3.09
N LEU A 124 -6.40 -20.21 -3.94
CA LEU A 124 -5.53 -21.27 -4.44
C LEU A 124 -4.77 -21.98 -3.31
N LEU A 125 -4.27 -21.22 -2.33
CA LEU A 125 -3.58 -21.79 -1.17
C LEU A 125 -4.53 -22.61 -0.28
N ARG A 126 -5.74 -22.10 -0.03
CA ARG A 126 -6.75 -22.82 0.76
C ARG A 126 -7.15 -24.14 0.12
N ASN A 127 -7.36 -24.17 -1.19
CA ASN A 127 -7.73 -25.40 -1.90
C ASN A 127 -6.61 -26.44 -1.87
N LYS A 128 -5.33 -26.01 -1.89
CA LYS A 128 -4.19 -26.92 -1.76
C LYS A 128 -3.99 -27.49 -0.35
N MET A 129 -4.54 -26.86 0.68
CA MET A 129 -4.46 -27.37 2.06
C MET A 129 -5.61 -28.32 2.40
N MET A 130 -6.65 -28.38 1.57
CA MET A 130 -7.79 -29.29 1.72
C MET A 130 -7.64 -30.59 0.91
N LEU A 131 -6.53 -30.72 0.17
CA LEU A 131 -6.08 -31.93 -0.52
C LEU A 131 -4.83 -32.46 0.19
#